data_AF-A0A5S4SY12-F1
#
_entry.id   AF-A0A5S4SY12-F1
#
_cell.length_a   1.000
_cell.length_b   1.000
_cell.length_c   1.000
_cell.angle_alpha   90.00
_cell.angle_beta   90.00
_cell.angle_gamma   90.00
#
_symmetry.space_group_name_H-M   'P 1'
#
loop_
_entity.id
_entity.type
_entity.pdbx_description
1 polymer ?
#
loop_
_entity_poly.entity_id
_entity_poly.type
_entity_poly.pdbx_seq_one_letter_code
_entity_poly.pdbx_strand_id
1 'polypeptide(L)'
;MNMLAGLMAGAGLLLSAGAQAQDAFPTKPIRIVLGFPAGGPLDQHARLLTDKLQGVLGQPLVVDYKPGAGGSVGAQDVMRSPADGYTLMLANTGVMVINPALYSKLPYNTLKDFTPIARTAMQPLALLVNNKVPAKTLTEFTSYAKANPGKINFGSAGNGGISHLVPEMFKSAAGVDLVHIPYKGSAPAFTDLIGGQVQFMAESIPQAAAYHKQGKVRALAVTSKERNPALPEVPTAIESGLKGFEVVGFYGFLAPAGLPKEVTAKLSNAFQQVMNMPDVKSRMVEQGADPAFLGSEAFGKFLAGETPRWAAAVKASGTKLD
;
A
#
# COMPACT_ATOMS: atom_id res chain seq x y z
N MET A 1 70.14 38.18 -46.46
CA MET A 1 69.19 38.47 -47.55
C MET A 1 67.99 37.55 -47.37
N ASN A 2 66.88 38.15 -46.92
CA ASN A 2 65.45 37.80 -47.03
C ASN A 2 64.89 36.39 -46.74
N MET A 3 64.13 36.36 -45.63
CA MET A 3 62.74 35.89 -45.44
C MET A 3 61.99 35.17 -46.59
N LEU A 4 61.27 34.09 -46.25
CA LEU A 4 59.80 33.86 -46.34
C LEU A 4 59.53 32.34 -46.19
N ALA A 5 58.95 31.89 -45.07
CA ALA A 5 57.52 31.66 -44.82
C ALA A 5 56.95 30.36 -45.45
N GLY A 6 56.45 29.46 -44.60
CA GLY A 6 55.67 28.28 -44.97
C GLY A 6 55.14 27.56 -43.73
N LEU A 7 53.89 27.85 -43.38
CA LEU A 7 53.13 27.40 -42.21
C LEU A 7 52.30 26.14 -42.52
N MET A 8 51.74 25.51 -41.48
CA MET A 8 50.64 24.51 -41.43
C MET A 8 50.99 23.04 -41.73
N ALA A 9 50.34 22.00 -41.20
CA ALA A 9 49.35 21.69 -40.14
C ALA A 9 49.11 20.15 -40.34
N GLY A 10 48.65 19.29 -39.44
CA GLY A 10 48.24 19.30 -38.05
C GLY A 10 47.98 17.83 -37.67
N ALA A 11 48.33 17.43 -36.45
CA ALA A 11 48.05 16.08 -35.94
C ALA A 11 46.90 16.18 -34.92
N GLY A 12 45.67 16.15 -35.41
CA GLY A 12 44.47 16.07 -34.58
C GLY A 12 44.09 14.62 -34.34
N LEU A 13 44.60 14.02 -33.26
CA LEU A 13 44.04 12.79 -32.70
C LEU A 13 42.65 13.14 -32.13
N LEU A 14 41.62 12.87 -32.92
CA LEU A 14 40.23 12.90 -32.49
C LEU A 14 40.06 11.81 -31.42
N LEU A 15 40.12 12.21 -30.16
CA LEU A 15 39.55 11.46 -29.04
C LEU A 15 38.04 11.42 -29.28
N SER A 16 37.58 10.37 -29.94
CA SER A 16 36.18 9.97 -29.95
C SER A 16 35.78 9.63 -28.53
N ALA A 17 35.36 10.65 -27.77
CA ALA A 17 34.55 10.47 -26.60
C ALA A 17 33.26 9.80 -27.09
N GLY A 18 33.24 8.47 -27.05
CA GLY A 18 32.03 7.71 -27.24
C GLY A 18 31.03 8.22 -26.23
N ALA A 19 30.03 8.97 -26.70
CA ALA A 19 28.79 9.12 -25.98
C ALA A 19 28.29 7.70 -25.74
N GLN A 20 28.50 7.16 -24.55
CA GLN A 20 27.80 5.96 -24.13
C GLN A 20 26.34 6.34 -24.23
N ALA A 21 25.65 5.81 -25.25
CA ALA A 21 24.22 5.82 -25.31
C ALA A 21 23.76 5.25 -23.98
N GLN A 22 23.21 6.11 -23.12
CA GLN A 22 22.63 5.68 -21.87
C GLN A 22 21.55 4.68 -22.28
N ASP A 23 21.78 3.38 -22.04
CA ASP A 23 20.87 2.33 -22.47
C ASP A 23 19.45 2.75 -22.13
N ALA A 24 18.56 2.75 -23.12
CA ALA A 24 17.22 3.31 -22.98
C ALA A 24 16.41 2.49 -21.95
N PHE A 25 16.46 2.88 -20.67
CA PHE A 25 15.66 2.25 -19.62
C PHE A 25 14.16 2.32 -19.98
N PRO A 26 13.35 1.26 -19.83
CA PRO A 26 13.75 -0.11 -19.50
C PRO A 26 14.05 -0.96 -20.76
N THR A 27 15.09 -1.79 -20.68
CA THR A 27 15.52 -2.74 -21.74
C THR A 27 15.27 -4.22 -21.40
N LYS A 28 14.83 -4.50 -20.18
CA LYS A 28 14.52 -5.83 -19.65
C LYS A 28 13.31 -5.77 -18.71
N PRO A 29 12.71 -6.92 -18.34
CA PRO A 29 11.58 -6.95 -17.41
C PRO A 29 11.86 -6.24 -16.09
N ILE A 30 10.81 -5.61 -15.54
CA ILE A 30 10.83 -4.97 -14.22
C ILE A 30 10.18 -5.90 -13.21
N ARG A 31 10.87 -6.17 -12.10
CA ARG A 31 10.37 -6.96 -10.98
C ARG A 31 9.55 -6.08 -10.03
N ILE A 32 8.34 -6.52 -9.69
CA ILE A 32 7.47 -5.87 -8.70
C ILE A 32 7.35 -6.78 -7.48
N VAL A 33 7.98 -6.40 -6.38
CA VAL A 33 7.96 -7.15 -5.12
C VAL A 33 6.71 -6.82 -4.32
N LEU A 34 5.99 -7.86 -3.91
CA LEU A 34 4.84 -7.77 -3.02
C LEU A 34 5.17 -8.45 -1.69
N GLY A 35 5.09 -7.69 -0.58
CA GLY A 35 5.36 -8.19 0.77
C GLY A 35 4.27 -9.08 1.37
N PHE A 36 3.25 -9.47 0.58
CA PHE A 36 2.09 -10.24 1.01
C PHE A 36 1.75 -11.32 -0.02
N PRO A 37 1.07 -12.42 0.37
CA PRO A 37 0.68 -13.48 -0.55
C PRO A 37 -0.31 -13.02 -1.64
N ALA A 38 -0.40 -13.81 -2.71
CA ALA A 38 -1.39 -13.63 -3.77
C ALA A 38 -2.84 -13.76 -3.27
N GLY A 39 -3.79 -13.20 -4.02
CA GLY A 39 -5.23 -13.30 -3.72
C GLY A 39 -5.77 -12.29 -2.70
N GLY A 40 -4.92 -11.39 -2.20
CA GLY A 40 -5.32 -10.26 -1.37
C GLY A 40 -5.54 -8.95 -2.16
N PRO A 41 -5.94 -7.88 -1.48
CA PRO A 41 -6.23 -6.58 -2.10
C PRO A 41 -5.02 -5.96 -2.83
N LEU A 42 -3.81 -6.08 -2.26
CA LEU A 42 -2.58 -5.62 -2.92
C LEU A 42 -2.32 -6.34 -4.24
N ASP A 43 -2.56 -7.66 -4.29
CA ASP A 43 -2.36 -8.46 -5.50
C ASP A 43 -3.33 -8.04 -6.61
N GLN A 44 -4.60 -7.84 -6.27
CA GLN A 44 -5.61 -7.35 -7.22
C GLN A 44 -5.23 -5.97 -7.78
N HIS A 45 -4.78 -5.06 -6.91
CA HIS A 45 -4.31 -3.73 -7.31
C HIS A 45 -3.06 -3.80 -8.21
N ALA A 46 -2.09 -4.66 -7.86
CA ALA A 46 -0.88 -4.87 -8.66
C ALA A 46 -1.23 -5.36 -10.06
N ARG A 47 -2.09 -6.38 -10.19
CA ARG A 47 -2.48 -6.97 -11.47
C ARG A 47 -3.18 -5.96 -12.37
N LEU A 48 -4.05 -5.11 -11.82
CA LEU A 48 -4.72 -4.05 -12.58
C LEU A 48 -3.73 -3.06 -13.20
N LEU A 49 -2.74 -2.61 -12.43
CA LEU A 49 -1.78 -1.60 -12.89
C LEU A 49 -0.67 -2.17 -13.76
N THR A 50 -0.14 -3.35 -13.40
CA THR A 50 0.98 -3.98 -14.12
C THR A 50 0.61 -4.28 -15.58
N ASP A 51 -0.60 -4.79 -15.84
CA ASP A 51 -1.11 -5.03 -17.19
C ASP A 51 -0.99 -3.78 -18.08
N LYS A 52 -1.40 -2.62 -17.57
CA LYS A 52 -1.36 -1.34 -18.29
C LYS A 52 0.05 -0.76 -18.39
N LEU A 53 0.83 -0.87 -17.31
CA LEU A 53 2.21 -0.38 -17.26
C LEU A 53 3.11 -1.08 -18.26
N GLN A 54 2.89 -2.38 -18.53
CA GLN A 54 3.63 -3.10 -19.57
C GLN A 54 3.47 -2.44 -20.94
N GLY A 55 2.26 -2.02 -21.29
CA GLY A 55 1.99 -1.31 -22.54
C GLY A 55 2.69 0.06 -22.61
N VAL A 56 2.75 0.79 -21.49
CA VAL A 56 3.40 2.11 -21.42
C VAL A 56 4.92 2.02 -21.40
N LEU A 57 5.48 1.04 -20.69
CA LEU A 57 6.93 0.88 -20.50
C LEU A 57 7.59 0.03 -21.58
N GLY A 58 6.82 -0.75 -22.34
CA GLY A 58 7.33 -1.62 -23.39
C GLY A 58 8.12 -2.83 -22.90
N GLN A 59 8.04 -3.14 -21.60
CA GLN A 59 8.72 -4.27 -20.97
C GLN A 59 7.77 -5.01 -20.03
N PRO A 60 7.94 -6.33 -19.83
CA PRO A 60 7.14 -7.08 -18.86
C PRO A 60 7.32 -6.57 -17.42
N LEU A 61 6.24 -6.60 -16.65
CA LEU A 61 6.26 -6.33 -15.20
C LEU A 61 5.91 -7.63 -14.47
N VAL A 62 6.89 -8.22 -13.79
CA VAL A 62 6.75 -9.53 -13.16
C VAL A 62 6.56 -9.38 -11.66
N VAL A 63 5.44 -9.88 -11.14
CA VAL A 63 5.15 -9.87 -9.71
C VAL A 63 5.93 -10.99 -9.00
N ASP A 64 6.65 -10.64 -7.93
CA ASP A 64 7.42 -11.53 -7.06
C ASP A 64 6.90 -11.42 -5.62
N TYR A 65 6.33 -12.50 -5.10
CA TYR A 65 5.74 -12.53 -3.76
C TYR A 65 6.81 -12.87 -2.71
N LYS A 66 7.05 -11.95 -1.78
CA LYS A 66 7.99 -12.08 -0.64
C LYS A 66 7.26 -11.88 0.70
N PRO A 67 6.31 -12.76 1.07
CA PRO A 67 5.53 -12.59 2.28
C PRO A 67 6.35 -12.83 3.55
N GLY A 68 5.99 -12.13 4.63
CA GLY A 68 6.55 -12.38 5.96
C GLY A 68 6.72 -11.09 6.79
N ALA A 69 6.64 -11.23 8.12
CA ALA A 69 6.88 -10.14 9.09
C ALA A 69 6.15 -8.82 8.76
N GLY A 70 4.85 -8.91 8.43
CA GLY A 70 4.05 -7.74 8.07
C GLY A 70 4.53 -7.01 6.82
N GLY A 71 5.18 -7.72 5.88
CA GLY A 71 5.74 -7.17 4.64
C GLY A 71 7.21 -6.74 4.73
N SER A 72 7.82 -6.81 5.92
CA SER A 72 9.20 -6.38 6.12
C SER A 72 10.22 -7.22 5.33
N VAL A 73 9.92 -8.50 5.06
CA VAL A 73 10.77 -9.37 4.24
C VAL A 73 10.90 -8.84 2.81
N GLY A 74 9.78 -8.49 2.18
CA GLY A 74 9.77 -7.89 0.84
C GLY A 74 10.43 -6.51 0.79
N ALA A 75 10.22 -5.68 1.82
CA ALA A 75 10.88 -4.38 1.93
C ALA A 75 12.40 -4.52 2.02
N GLN A 76 12.91 -5.46 2.83
CA GLN A 76 14.35 -5.71 2.97
C GLN A 76 14.98 -6.23 1.66
N ASP A 77 14.25 -7.09 0.92
CA ASP A 77 14.67 -7.59 -0.38
C ASP A 77 14.81 -6.46 -1.41
N VAL A 78 13.84 -5.54 -1.47
CA VAL A 78 13.90 -4.37 -2.35
C VAL A 78 15.00 -3.41 -1.92
N MET A 79 15.09 -3.07 -0.64
CA MET A 79 16.14 -2.18 -0.12
C MET A 79 17.56 -2.61 -0.54
N ARG A 80 17.80 -3.92 -0.63
CA ARG A 80 19.11 -4.50 -1.00
C ARG A 80 19.31 -4.66 -2.51
N SER A 81 18.29 -4.39 -3.31
CA SER A 81 18.35 -4.52 -4.77
C SER A 81 19.10 -3.34 -5.39
N PRO A 82 19.69 -3.50 -6.59
CA PRO A 82 20.30 -2.39 -7.32
C PRO A 82 19.30 -1.24 -7.57
N ALA A 83 19.76 0.00 -7.40
CA ALA A 83 18.96 1.20 -7.66
C ALA A 83 18.94 1.55 -9.16
N ASP A 84 18.59 0.59 -10.01
CA ASP A 84 18.62 0.68 -11.47
C ASP A 84 17.24 0.77 -12.13
N GLY A 85 16.17 0.74 -11.32
CA GLY A 85 14.77 0.85 -11.75
C GLY A 85 14.11 -0.47 -12.15
N TYR A 86 14.84 -1.58 -12.13
CA TYR A 86 14.30 -2.90 -12.49
C TYR A 86 13.73 -3.68 -11.31
N THR A 87 13.82 -3.15 -10.10
CA THR A 87 13.11 -3.66 -8.92
C THR A 87 12.29 -2.54 -8.29
N LEU A 88 10.98 -2.75 -8.20
CA LEU A 88 10.05 -1.91 -7.47
C LEU A 88 9.36 -2.72 -6.38
N MET A 89 8.87 -2.04 -5.36
CA MET A 89 7.98 -2.59 -4.33
C MET A 89 6.58 -2.03 -4.53
N LEU A 90 5.56 -2.90 -4.45
CA LEU A 90 4.21 -2.43 -4.14
C LEU A 90 4.13 -2.16 -2.63
N ALA A 91 4.17 -0.88 -2.30
CA ALA A 91 4.16 -0.34 -0.96
C ALA A 91 2.74 -0.14 -0.44
N ASN A 92 2.55 -0.30 0.86
CA ASN A 92 1.31 0.06 1.55
C ASN A 92 1.62 0.75 2.88
N THR A 93 0.57 1.25 3.52
CA THR A 93 0.63 1.93 4.82
C THR A 93 1.28 1.10 5.94
N GLY A 94 0.93 -0.19 6.01
CA GLY A 94 1.47 -1.12 7.01
C GLY A 94 3.00 -1.14 6.97
N VAL A 95 3.54 -1.51 5.82
CA VAL A 95 4.98 -1.67 5.63
C VAL A 95 5.69 -0.31 5.76
N MET A 96 5.15 0.76 5.19
CA MET A 96 5.89 2.00 5.07
C MET A 96 5.79 2.95 6.26
N VAL A 97 4.67 3.01 6.96
CA VAL A 97 4.49 4.06 8.00
C VAL A 97 3.99 3.52 9.33
N ILE A 98 3.44 2.31 9.39
CA ILE A 98 3.03 1.67 10.65
C ILE A 98 4.18 0.84 11.24
N ASN A 99 4.80 -0.06 10.46
CA ASN A 99 5.89 -0.92 10.91
C ASN A 99 7.03 -0.17 11.64
N PRO A 100 7.49 1.03 11.17
CA PRO A 100 8.53 1.79 11.85
C PRO A 100 8.20 2.19 13.31
N ALA A 101 6.92 2.28 13.65
CA ALA A 101 6.46 2.60 15.01
C ALA A 101 6.10 1.35 15.83
N LEU A 102 5.90 0.20 15.18
CA LEU A 102 5.49 -1.04 15.83
C LEU A 102 6.64 -1.98 16.17
N TYR A 103 7.66 -2.07 15.33
CA TYR A 103 8.78 -2.99 15.53
C TYR A 103 9.96 -2.25 16.15
N SER A 104 10.46 -2.72 17.30
CA SER A 104 11.65 -2.14 17.93
C SER A 104 12.90 -2.24 17.05
N LYS A 105 12.97 -3.27 16.20
CA LYS A 105 14.06 -3.54 15.25
C LYS A 105 13.51 -3.80 13.85
N LEU A 106 13.30 -2.72 13.10
CA LEU A 106 12.95 -2.80 11.68
C LEU A 106 14.22 -2.78 10.82
N PRO A 107 14.34 -3.66 9.79
CA PRO A 107 15.58 -3.77 8.99
C PRO A 107 15.71 -2.70 7.91
N TYR A 108 14.81 -1.71 7.87
CA TYR A 108 14.81 -0.61 6.91
C TYR A 108 14.23 0.67 7.53
N ASN A 109 14.51 1.80 6.90
CA ASN A 109 13.93 3.10 7.14
C ASN A 109 13.23 3.61 5.88
N THR A 110 11.92 3.82 5.96
CA THR A 110 11.07 4.20 4.83
C THR A 110 11.57 5.42 4.04
N LEU A 111 12.04 6.46 4.74
CA LEU A 111 12.41 7.72 4.10
C LEU A 111 13.86 7.76 3.61
N LYS A 112 14.71 6.82 4.07
CA LYS A 112 16.13 6.78 3.72
C LYS A 112 16.46 5.69 2.70
N ASP A 113 15.80 4.55 2.81
CA ASP A 113 16.17 3.32 2.11
C ASP A 113 15.35 3.09 0.82
N PHE A 114 14.42 3.99 0.51
CA PHE A 114 13.56 3.89 -0.67
C PHE A 114 13.41 5.22 -1.42
N THR A 115 13.27 5.14 -2.74
CA THR A 115 12.89 6.25 -3.61
C THR A 115 11.40 6.14 -3.99
N PRO A 116 10.54 7.09 -3.60
CA PRO A 116 9.13 7.13 -3.99
C PRO A 116 8.96 7.29 -5.50
N ILE A 117 8.13 6.44 -6.12
CA ILE A 117 7.81 6.52 -7.55
C ILE A 117 6.43 7.14 -7.76
N ALA A 118 5.40 6.52 -7.17
CA ALA A 118 4.03 7.03 -7.27
C ALA A 118 3.15 6.50 -6.15
N ARG A 119 2.29 7.35 -5.58
CA ARG A 119 1.08 6.87 -4.89
C ARG A 119 0.03 6.60 -5.95
N THR A 120 -0.68 5.48 -5.85
CA THR A 120 -1.69 5.10 -6.86
C THR A 120 -3.09 5.04 -6.28
N ALA A 121 -3.23 4.78 -4.98
CA ALA A 121 -4.55 4.69 -4.36
C ALA A 121 -4.52 5.17 -2.91
N MET A 122 -5.64 5.74 -2.48
CA MET A 122 -6.03 5.77 -1.08
C MET A 122 -6.92 4.56 -0.80
N GLN A 123 -6.85 4.04 0.42
CA GLN A 123 -7.42 2.74 0.79
C GLN A 123 -8.16 2.87 2.12
N PRO A 124 -9.42 3.30 2.10
CA PRO A 124 -10.29 3.14 3.25
C PRO A 124 -10.58 1.67 3.51
N LEU A 125 -10.96 1.37 4.73
CA LEU A 125 -11.34 0.04 5.19
C LEU A 125 -12.84 0.02 5.51
N ALA A 126 -13.42 -1.17 5.54
CA ALA A 126 -14.71 -1.43 6.16
C ALA A 126 -14.50 -2.21 7.46
N LEU A 127 -15.28 -1.88 8.48
CA LEU A 127 -15.43 -2.65 9.70
C LEU A 127 -16.48 -3.73 9.46
N LEU A 128 -16.08 -4.99 9.57
CA LEU A 128 -16.85 -6.16 9.15
C LEU A 128 -17.15 -7.06 10.34
N VAL A 129 -18.33 -7.66 10.33
CA VAL A 129 -18.69 -8.73 11.27
C VAL A 129 -19.18 -9.99 10.56
N ASN A 130 -18.97 -11.12 11.22
CA ASN A 130 -19.65 -12.37 10.86
C ASN A 130 -21.18 -12.21 11.01
N ASN A 131 -21.96 -12.85 10.14
CA ASN A 131 -23.42 -12.75 10.15
C ASN A 131 -24.12 -13.33 11.39
N LYS A 132 -23.45 -14.19 12.17
CA LYS A 132 -23.98 -14.74 13.43
C LYS A 132 -23.83 -13.78 14.61
N VAL A 133 -23.01 -12.74 14.47
CA VAL A 133 -22.92 -11.67 15.48
C VAL A 133 -24.27 -10.93 15.51
N PRO A 134 -24.93 -10.78 16.68
CA PRO A 134 -26.25 -10.16 16.78
C PRO A 134 -26.15 -8.62 16.73
N ALA A 135 -25.50 -8.10 15.69
CA ALA A 135 -25.33 -6.67 15.44
C ALA A 135 -25.42 -6.37 13.94
N LYS A 136 -26.27 -5.41 13.59
CA LYS A 136 -26.47 -4.92 12.22
C LYS A 136 -25.86 -3.55 11.99
N THR A 137 -25.54 -2.83 13.06
CA THR A 137 -24.91 -1.50 13.03
C THR A 137 -23.64 -1.49 13.88
N LEU A 138 -22.75 -0.52 13.65
CA LEU A 138 -21.55 -0.37 14.47
C LEU A 138 -21.89 -0.05 15.94
N THR A 139 -22.98 0.69 16.19
CA THR A 139 -23.48 0.98 17.55
C THR A 139 -23.91 -0.30 18.26
N GLU A 140 -24.71 -1.15 17.60
CA GLU A 140 -25.12 -2.45 18.15
C GLU A 140 -23.92 -3.34 18.42
N PHE A 141 -22.95 -3.37 17.49
CA PHE A 141 -21.73 -4.15 17.66
C PHE A 141 -20.89 -3.63 18.85
N THR A 142 -20.78 -2.31 19.01
CA THR A 142 -20.08 -1.70 20.13
C THR A 142 -20.73 -2.09 21.46
N SER A 143 -22.06 -2.02 21.56
CA SER A 143 -22.78 -2.48 22.75
C SER A 143 -22.61 -3.98 23.01
N TYR A 144 -22.68 -4.80 21.95
CA TYR A 144 -22.46 -6.24 22.04
C TYR A 144 -21.04 -6.58 22.53
N ALA A 145 -20.03 -5.87 22.02
CA ALA A 145 -18.64 -6.04 22.42
C ALA A 145 -18.39 -5.60 23.87
N LYS A 146 -18.99 -4.50 24.33
CA LYS A 146 -18.92 -4.07 25.73
C LYS A 146 -19.53 -5.08 26.69
N ALA A 147 -20.60 -5.75 26.29
CA ALA A 147 -21.22 -6.81 27.08
C ALA A 147 -20.43 -8.13 27.07
N ASN A 148 -19.45 -8.28 26.18
CA ASN A 148 -18.68 -9.51 25.97
C ASN A 148 -17.16 -9.25 25.89
N PRO A 149 -16.56 -8.59 26.91
CA PRO A 149 -15.15 -8.21 26.87
C PRO A 149 -14.27 -9.46 26.74
N GLY A 150 -13.28 -9.40 25.83
CA GLY A 150 -12.31 -10.47 25.60
C GLY A 150 -12.87 -11.73 24.93
N LYS A 151 -14.17 -11.76 24.58
CA LYS A 151 -14.81 -12.93 23.94
C LYS A 151 -14.92 -12.83 22.41
N ILE A 152 -14.70 -11.64 21.86
CA ILE A 152 -14.80 -11.38 20.43
C ILE A 152 -13.39 -11.40 19.85
N ASN A 153 -13.16 -12.33 18.93
CA ASN A 153 -11.93 -12.39 18.18
C ASN A 153 -12.04 -11.53 16.91
N PHE A 154 -10.97 -10.83 16.57
CA PHE A 154 -10.84 -10.18 15.27
C PHE A 154 -9.66 -10.72 14.47
N GLY A 155 -9.88 -10.94 13.18
CA GLY A 155 -8.85 -11.37 12.25
C GLY A 155 -8.10 -10.21 11.62
N SER A 156 -6.82 -10.42 11.29
CA SER A 156 -6.06 -9.51 10.42
C SER A 156 -5.24 -10.26 9.38
N ALA A 157 -4.72 -9.53 8.39
CA ALA A 157 -3.78 -10.06 7.41
C ALA A 157 -2.38 -10.39 7.96
N GLY A 158 -2.18 -10.19 9.26
CA GLY A 158 -0.93 -10.41 9.98
C GLY A 158 -0.61 -9.28 10.95
N ASN A 159 0.46 -9.50 11.71
CA ASN A 159 0.98 -8.51 12.65
C ASN A 159 1.56 -7.29 11.93
N GLY A 160 1.28 -6.11 12.49
CA GLY A 160 1.78 -4.82 12.01
C GLY A 160 1.10 -4.22 10.78
N GLY A 161 0.18 -4.97 10.15
CA GLY A 161 -0.61 -4.45 9.03
C GLY A 161 -1.72 -3.49 9.48
N ILE A 162 -2.25 -2.73 8.52
CA ILE A 162 -3.39 -1.82 8.76
C ILE A 162 -4.65 -2.56 9.22
N SER A 163 -4.88 -3.81 8.78
CA SER A 163 -5.99 -4.66 9.26
C SER A 163 -5.81 -5.17 10.69
N HIS A 164 -4.61 -5.03 11.28
CA HIS A 164 -4.39 -5.22 12.72
C HIS A 164 -4.57 -3.89 13.46
N LEU A 165 -3.96 -2.81 12.97
CA LEU A 165 -3.98 -1.54 13.68
C LEU A 165 -5.37 -0.88 13.73
N VAL A 166 -6.18 -0.98 12.67
CA VAL A 166 -7.52 -0.36 12.65
C VAL A 166 -8.46 -0.95 13.72
N PRO A 167 -8.56 -2.29 13.89
CA PRO A 167 -9.29 -2.86 15.02
C PRO A 167 -8.75 -2.46 16.39
N GLU A 168 -7.42 -2.32 16.54
CA GLU A 168 -6.82 -1.82 17.79
C GLU A 168 -7.17 -0.35 18.06
N MET A 169 -7.17 0.50 17.03
CA MET A 169 -7.67 1.87 17.13
C MET A 169 -9.17 1.89 17.48
N PHE A 170 -9.97 0.98 16.90
CA PHE A 170 -11.39 0.83 17.24
C PHE A 170 -11.59 0.41 18.70
N LYS A 171 -10.81 -0.56 19.21
CA LYS A 171 -10.82 -0.97 20.62
C LYS A 171 -10.65 0.23 21.55
N SER A 172 -9.62 1.03 21.30
CA SER A 172 -9.33 2.25 22.07
C SER A 172 -10.45 3.29 21.94
N ALA A 173 -10.89 3.61 20.72
CA ALA A 173 -11.90 4.63 20.47
C ALA A 173 -13.30 4.27 21.01
N ALA A 174 -13.68 3.00 20.92
CA ALA A 174 -15.00 2.53 21.34
C ALA A 174 -15.03 2.07 22.81
N GLY A 175 -13.86 1.88 23.43
CA GLY A 175 -13.73 1.32 24.78
C GLY A 175 -14.24 -0.12 24.84
N VAL A 176 -13.77 -0.96 23.90
CA VAL A 176 -14.12 -2.38 23.80
C VAL A 176 -12.87 -3.24 23.88
N ASP A 177 -13.04 -4.47 24.38
CA ASP A 177 -11.95 -5.44 24.47
C ASP A 177 -12.17 -6.59 23.48
N LEU A 178 -11.31 -6.65 22.45
CA LEU A 178 -11.32 -7.67 21.40
C LEU A 178 -9.95 -8.34 21.33
N VAL A 179 -9.93 -9.63 21.01
CA VAL A 179 -8.72 -10.45 20.93
C VAL A 179 -8.25 -10.54 19.48
N HIS A 180 -6.97 -10.23 19.23
CA HIS A 180 -6.38 -10.29 17.91
C HIS A 180 -5.96 -11.71 17.52
N ILE A 181 -6.38 -12.16 16.33
CA ILE A 181 -5.93 -13.41 15.71
C ILE A 181 -5.23 -13.07 14.38
N PRO A 182 -3.89 -13.16 14.30
CA PRO A 182 -3.16 -12.86 13.07
C PRO A 182 -3.16 -14.04 12.08
N TYR A 183 -3.39 -13.73 10.80
CA TYR A 183 -3.30 -14.71 9.72
C TYR A 183 -2.13 -14.40 8.76
N LYS A 184 -1.81 -15.35 7.88
CA LYS A 184 -0.84 -15.17 6.80
C LYS A 184 -1.50 -14.52 5.56
N GLY A 185 -2.05 -13.32 5.73
CA GLY A 185 -2.75 -12.57 4.68
C GLY A 185 -4.27 -12.52 4.84
N SER A 186 -4.94 -11.65 4.08
CA SER A 186 -6.38 -11.37 4.24
C SER A 186 -7.28 -12.52 3.80
N ALA A 187 -6.87 -13.35 2.83
CA ALA A 187 -7.68 -14.45 2.33
C ALA A 187 -8.07 -15.48 3.43
N PRO A 188 -7.11 -16.08 4.17
CA PRO A 188 -7.47 -16.99 5.27
C PRO A 188 -8.22 -16.29 6.41
N ALA A 189 -7.94 -15.01 6.70
CA ALA A 189 -8.70 -14.24 7.70
C ALA A 189 -10.18 -14.08 7.30
N PHE A 190 -10.46 -13.84 6.02
CA PHE A 190 -11.84 -13.79 5.52
C PHE A 190 -12.54 -15.14 5.58
N THR A 191 -11.84 -16.24 5.29
CA THR A 191 -12.40 -17.59 5.42
C THR A 191 -12.92 -17.82 6.85
N ASP A 192 -12.11 -17.47 7.85
CA ASP A 192 -12.47 -17.64 9.26
C ASP A 192 -13.51 -16.62 9.74
N LEU A 193 -13.52 -15.40 9.18
CA LEU A 193 -14.58 -14.43 9.43
C LEU A 193 -15.92 -14.92 8.89
N ILE A 194 -15.94 -15.53 7.71
CA ILE A 194 -17.16 -16.07 7.09
C ILE A 194 -17.65 -17.29 7.87
N GLY A 195 -16.75 -18.18 8.28
CA GLY A 195 -17.10 -19.35 9.08
C GLY A 195 -17.49 -19.02 10.54
N GLY A 196 -17.04 -17.86 11.04
CA GLY A 196 -17.34 -17.36 12.39
C GLY A 196 -16.32 -17.77 13.45
N GLN A 197 -15.15 -18.26 13.05
CA GLN A 197 -13.99 -18.53 13.92
C GLN A 197 -13.45 -17.22 14.51
N VAL A 198 -13.46 -16.14 13.71
CA VAL A 198 -13.37 -14.76 14.18
C VAL A 198 -14.67 -14.02 13.90
N GLN A 199 -15.00 -13.03 14.73
CA GLN A 199 -16.29 -12.34 14.67
C GLN A 199 -16.19 -10.94 14.07
N PHE A 200 -14.99 -10.37 14.06
CA PHE A 200 -14.73 -9.01 13.58
C PHE A 200 -13.50 -8.95 12.66
N MET A 201 -13.45 -7.97 11.78
CA MET A 201 -12.29 -7.68 10.94
C MET A 201 -12.38 -6.23 10.46
N ALA A 202 -11.25 -5.59 10.21
CA ALA A 202 -11.20 -4.41 9.36
C ALA A 202 -10.35 -4.73 8.13
N GLU A 203 -10.86 -4.45 6.93
CA GLU A 203 -10.12 -4.70 5.70
C GLU A 203 -10.53 -3.72 4.60
N SER A 204 -9.66 -3.54 3.61
CA SER A 204 -9.87 -2.68 2.45
C SER A 204 -11.23 -2.93 1.79
N ILE A 205 -11.85 -1.82 1.40
CA ILE A 205 -13.21 -1.82 0.87
C ILE A 205 -13.39 -2.74 -0.32
N PRO A 206 -12.45 -2.88 -1.28
CA PRO A 206 -12.67 -3.79 -2.40
C PRO A 206 -13.00 -5.23 -2.05
N GLN A 207 -12.23 -5.80 -1.13
CA GLN A 207 -12.47 -7.16 -0.69
C GLN A 207 -13.68 -7.24 0.25
N ALA A 208 -13.84 -6.25 1.13
CA ALA A 208 -14.97 -6.15 2.03
C ALA A 208 -16.31 -6.07 1.28
N ALA A 209 -16.39 -5.20 0.27
CA ALA A 209 -17.59 -4.98 -0.54
C ALA A 209 -17.97 -6.22 -1.33
N ALA A 210 -16.98 -6.93 -1.90
CA ALA A 210 -17.23 -8.17 -2.61
C ALA A 210 -17.92 -9.22 -1.73
N TYR A 211 -17.43 -9.43 -0.50
CA TYR A 211 -18.04 -10.39 0.43
C TYR A 211 -19.33 -9.88 1.07
N HIS A 212 -19.45 -8.58 1.30
CA HIS A 212 -20.66 -7.96 1.83
C HIS A 212 -21.84 -8.10 0.86
N LYS A 213 -21.64 -7.77 -0.41
CA LYS A 213 -22.66 -7.88 -1.47
C LYS A 213 -23.11 -9.32 -1.72
N GLN A 214 -22.22 -10.29 -1.48
CA GLN A 214 -22.55 -11.72 -1.51
C GLN A 214 -23.31 -12.20 -0.26
N GLY A 215 -23.54 -11.34 0.73
CA GLY A 215 -24.18 -11.69 1.99
C GLY A 215 -23.35 -12.61 2.88
N LYS A 216 -22.03 -12.74 2.64
CA LYS A 216 -21.14 -13.64 3.41
C LYS A 216 -20.68 -13.04 4.74
N VAL A 217 -20.59 -11.71 4.79
CA VAL A 217 -20.26 -10.91 5.97
C VAL A 217 -21.06 -9.61 5.94
N ARG A 218 -21.10 -8.89 7.06
CA ARG A 218 -21.76 -7.58 7.15
C ARG A 218 -20.75 -6.47 7.36
N ALA A 219 -20.73 -5.48 6.47
CA ALA A 219 -20.04 -4.21 6.70
C ALA A 219 -20.91 -3.33 7.61
N LEU A 220 -20.31 -2.84 8.69
CA LEU A 220 -20.98 -2.01 9.70
C LEU A 220 -20.67 -0.53 9.53
N ALA A 221 -19.45 -0.21 9.10
CA ALA A 221 -19.03 1.15 8.82
C ALA A 221 -17.81 1.17 7.89
N VAL A 222 -17.62 2.26 7.15
CA VAL A 222 -16.36 2.57 6.43
C VAL A 222 -15.51 3.55 7.24
N THR A 223 -14.18 3.47 7.08
CA THR A 223 -13.23 4.29 7.84
C THR A 223 -12.84 5.60 7.15
N SER A 224 -13.33 5.85 5.93
CA SER A 224 -13.21 7.13 5.25
C SER A 224 -14.12 8.19 5.88
N LYS A 225 -13.78 9.46 5.64
CA LYS A 225 -14.61 10.61 6.04
C LYS A 225 -16.01 10.59 5.42
N GLU A 226 -16.10 10.10 4.18
CA GLU A 226 -17.33 9.98 3.41
C GLU A 226 -17.63 8.51 3.11
N ARG A 227 -18.89 8.21 2.80
CA ARG A 227 -19.30 6.85 2.41
C ARG A 227 -18.61 6.46 1.10
N ASN A 228 -18.28 5.18 0.98
CA ASN A 228 -17.65 4.68 -0.23
C ASN A 228 -18.71 4.30 -1.28
N PRO A 229 -18.56 4.69 -2.56
CA PRO A 229 -19.52 4.35 -3.62
C PRO A 229 -19.74 2.85 -3.83
N ALA A 230 -18.79 1.98 -3.45
CA ALA A 230 -18.95 0.53 -3.52
C ALA A 230 -19.79 -0.04 -2.37
N LEU A 231 -20.04 0.73 -1.32
CA LEU A 231 -20.84 0.41 -0.14
C LEU A 231 -21.74 1.60 0.26
N PRO A 232 -22.60 2.11 -0.65
CA PRO A 232 -23.33 3.36 -0.44
C PRO A 232 -24.30 3.32 0.75
N GLU A 233 -24.79 2.12 1.09
CA GLU A 233 -25.65 1.86 2.24
C GLU A 233 -24.91 1.84 3.59
N VAL A 234 -23.60 1.63 3.58
CA VAL A 234 -22.79 1.49 4.79
C VAL A 234 -22.36 2.88 5.27
N PRO A 235 -22.69 3.26 6.52
CA PRO A 235 -22.31 4.57 7.05
C PRO A 235 -20.80 4.67 7.28
N THR A 236 -20.30 5.87 7.53
CA THR A 236 -18.94 6.04 8.03
C THR A 236 -18.85 5.69 9.52
N ALA A 237 -17.65 5.42 10.01
CA ALA A 237 -17.40 5.24 11.44
C ALA A 237 -17.78 6.51 12.23
N ILE A 238 -17.57 7.69 11.63
CA ILE A 238 -17.92 8.99 12.18
C ILE A 238 -19.44 9.15 12.27
N GLU A 239 -20.17 8.85 11.20
CA GLU A 239 -21.66 8.83 11.19
C GLU A 239 -22.21 7.84 12.23
N SER A 240 -21.45 6.79 12.53
CA SER A 240 -21.81 5.75 13.50
C SER A 240 -21.39 6.05 14.95
N GLY A 241 -20.93 7.28 15.23
CA GLY A 241 -20.64 7.76 16.58
C GLY A 241 -19.17 7.70 17.02
N LEU A 242 -18.25 7.18 16.19
CA LEU A 242 -16.81 7.23 16.47
C LEU A 242 -16.22 8.56 15.99
N LYS A 243 -16.35 9.60 16.82
CA LYS A 243 -15.88 10.95 16.50
C LYS A 243 -14.39 10.95 16.14
N GLY A 244 -14.06 11.55 14.99
CA GLY A 244 -12.68 11.67 14.51
C GLY A 244 -12.05 10.35 14.06
N PHE A 245 -12.82 9.26 13.96
CA PHE A 245 -12.33 7.98 13.47
C PHE A 245 -12.26 7.97 11.94
N GLU A 246 -11.26 8.67 11.41
CA GLU A 246 -10.90 8.64 10.00
C GLU A 246 -9.58 7.88 9.84
N VAL A 247 -9.63 6.75 9.16
CA VAL A 247 -8.46 5.92 8.89
C VAL A 247 -8.45 5.49 7.44
N VAL A 248 -7.56 6.10 6.66
CA VAL A 248 -7.40 5.80 5.24
C VAL A 248 -5.93 5.46 5.00
N GLY A 249 -5.68 4.26 4.48
CA GLY A 249 -4.37 3.84 4.03
C GLY A 249 -4.07 4.30 2.61
N PHE A 250 -2.98 3.80 2.05
CA PHE A 250 -2.57 4.06 0.68
C PHE A 250 -1.88 2.84 0.07
N TYR A 251 -1.86 2.78 -1.26
CA TYR A 251 -0.94 1.99 -2.05
C TYR A 251 -0.06 2.89 -2.90
N GLY A 252 1.20 2.51 -3.06
CA GLY A 252 2.14 3.20 -3.92
C GLY A 252 3.29 2.30 -4.34
N PHE A 253 4.20 2.84 -5.12
CA PHE A 253 5.37 2.13 -5.62
C PHE A 253 6.63 2.85 -5.19
N LEU A 254 7.59 2.06 -4.73
CA LEU A 254 8.89 2.51 -4.24
C LEU A 254 9.99 1.72 -4.94
N ALA A 255 11.14 2.33 -5.17
CA ALA A 255 12.36 1.68 -5.62
C ALA A 255 13.42 1.73 -4.51
N PRO A 256 14.56 1.00 -4.64
CA PRO A 256 15.68 1.17 -3.72
C PRO A 256 16.19 2.62 -3.71
N ALA A 257 16.74 3.06 -2.58
CA ALA A 257 17.34 4.39 -2.48
C ALA A 257 18.46 4.62 -3.51
N GLY A 258 18.58 5.87 -3.99
CA GLY A 258 19.62 6.26 -4.93
C GLY A 258 19.26 6.06 -6.40
N LEU A 259 17.99 5.78 -6.71
CA LEU A 259 17.52 5.65 -8.09
C LEU A 259 17.81 6.93 -8.91
N PRO A 260 18.39 6.85 -10.12
CA PRO A 260 18.64 8.02 -10.95
C PRO A 260 17.38 8.84 -11.23
N LYS A 261 17.56 10.17 -11.37
CA LYS A 261 16.44 11.10 -11.53
C LYS A 261 15.67 10.82 -12.84
N GLU A 262 16.35 10.54 -13.95
CA GLU A 262 15.65 10.23 -15.20
C GLU A 262 14.84 8.93 -15.11
N VAL A 263 15.35 7.91 -14.42
CA VAL A 263 14.64 6.64 -14.21
C VAL A 263 13.42 6.84 -13.32
N THR A 264 13.59 7.60 -12.24
CA THR A 264 12.49 7.98 -11.32
C THR A 264 11.39 8.74 -12.08
N ALA A 265 11.76 9.72 -12.90
CA ALA A 265 10.82 10.50 -13.69
C ALA A 265 10.10 9.63 -14.72
N LYS A 266 10.82 8.75 -15.43
CA LYS A 266 10.23 7.84 -16.42
C LYS A 266 9.22 6.89 -15.80
N LEU A 267 9.53 6.29 -14.65
CA LEU A 267 8.60 5.43 -13.92
C LEU A 267 7.39 6.21 -13.39
N SER A 268 7.61 7.35 -12.73
CA SER A 268 6.51 8.20 -12.21
C SER A 268 5.57 8.66 -13.34
N ASN A 269 6.11 9.01 -14.51
CA ASN A 269 5.31 9.39 -15.68
C ASN A 269 4.51 8.20 -16.24
N ALA A 270 5.09 7.00 -16.26
CA ALA A 270 4.35 5.81 -16.68
C ALA A 270 3.17 5.52 -15.74
N PHE A 271 3.37 5.62 -14.42
CA PHE A 271 2.27 5.54 -13.46
C PHE A 271 1.23 6.64 -13.68
N GLN A 272 1.65 7.89 -13.94
CA GLN A 272 0.71 8.97 -14.21
C GLN A 272 -0.17 8.69 -15.43
N GLN A 273 0.42 8.18 -16.53
CA GLN A 273 -0.31 7.83 -17.74
C GLN A 273 -1.36 6.75 -17.44
N VAL A 274 -0.95 5.65 -16.79
CA VAL A 274 -1.87 4.56 -16.42
C VAL A 274 -2.98 5.05 -15.48
N MET A 275 -2.62 5.82 -14.45
CA MET A 275 -3.59 6.36 -13.49
C MET A 275 -4.56 7.38 -14.11
N ASN A 276 -4.24 7.93 -15.29
CA ASN A 276 -5.12 8.81 -16.04
C ASN A 276 -6.05 8.09 -17.04
N MET A 277 -5.84 6.79 -17.28
CA MET A 277 -6.69 6.01 -18.17
C MET A 277 -8.11 5.87 -17.57
N PRO A 278 -9.18 6.19 -18.34
CA PRO A 278 -10.55 6.10 -17.83
C PRO A 278 -10.95 4.70 -17.36
N ASP A 279 -10.54 3.65 -18.07
CA ASP A 279 -10.86 2.26 -17.73
C ASP A 279 -10.17 1.81 -16.43
N VAL A 280 -8.95 2.29 -16.16
CA VAL A 280 -8.25 2.04 -14.89
C VAL A 280 -8.99 2.72 -13.74
N LYS A 281 -9.35 4.01 -13.89
CA LYS A 281 -10.09 4.75 -12.86
C LYS A 281 -11.45 4.10 -12.58
N SER A 282 -12.22 3.77 -13.62
CA SER A 282 -13.53 3.12 -13.48
C SER A 282 -13.41 1.77 -12.77
N ARG A 283 -12.48 0.90 -13.18
CA ARG A 283 -12.28 -0.40 -12.51
C ARG A 283 -11.89 -0.25 -11.04
N MET A 284 -11.02 0.70 -10.70
CA MET A 284 -10.66 0.97 -9.31
C MET A 284 -11.88 1.41 -8.49
N VAL A 285 -12.67 2.35 -9.01
CA VAL A 285 -13.86 2.88 -8.31
C VAL A 285 -14.96 1.82 -8.19
N GLU A 286 -15.21 1.04 -9.23
CA GLU A 286 -16.18 -0.08 -9.21
C GLU A 286 -15.81 -1.13 -8.17
N GLN A 287 -14.51 -1.37 -8.01
CA GLN A 287 -13.97 -2.21 -6.96
C GLN A 287 -13.98 -1.52 -5.60
N GLY A 288 -14.29 -0.23 -5.47
CA GLY A 288 -14.31 0.49 -4.18
C GLY A 288 -12.96 1.02 -3.71
N ALA A 289 -11.94 1.00 -4.57
CA ALA A 289 -10.70 1.71 -4.34
C ALA A 289 -10.85 3.20 -4.68
N ASP A 290 -9.98 4.03 -4.09
CA ASP A 290 -9.92 5.47 -4.35
C ASP A 290 -8.66 5.81 -5.18
N PRO A 291 -8.77 6.06 -6.50
CA PRO A 291 -7.64 6.42 -7.35
C PRO A 291 -7.04 7.75 -6.94
N ALA A 292 -5.80 7.74 -6.48
CA ALA A 292 -5.22 8.89 -5.81
C ALA A 292 -3.76 9.09 -6.21
N PHE A 293 -3.53 9.48 -7.46
CA PHE A 293 -2.16 9.66 -7.96
C PHE A 293 -1.39 10.76 -7.21
N LEU A 294 -0.17 10.47 -6.81
CA LEU A 294 0.88 11.46 -6.51
C LEU A 294 2.16 11.00 -7.20
N GLY A 295 2.84 11.91 -7.90
CA GLY A 295 4.17 11.64 -8.46
C GLY A 295 5.25 11.56 -7.37
N SER A 296 6.45 11.14 -7.75
CA SER A 296 7.60 10.87 -6.86
C SER A 296 7.78 11.88 -5.72
N GLU A 297 7.98 13.17 -6.02
CA GLU A 297 8.26 14.19 -5.00
C GLU A 297 7.09 14.37 -4.01
N ALA A 298 5.87 14.49 -4.54
CA ALA A 298 4.67 14.67 -3.73
C ALA A 298 4.39 13.42 -2.87
N PHE A 299 4.68 12.23 -3.39
CA PHE A 299 4.56 10.99 -2.63
C PHE A 299 5.60 10.91 -1.50
N GLY A 300 6.84 11.36 -1.73
CA GLY A 300 7.84 11.48 -0.68
C GLY A 300 7.40 12.42 0.47
N LYS A 301 6.84 13.58 0.13
CA LYS A 301 6.26 14.51 1.13
C LYS A 301 5.10 13.87 1.89
N PHE A 302 4.24 13.14 1.18
CA PHE A 302 3.13 12.41 1.80
C PHE A 302 3.64 11.36 2.81
N LEU A 303 4.64 10.54 2.46
CA LEU A 303 5.22 9.56 3.39
C LEU A 303 5.84 10.22 4.62
N ALA A 304 6.52 11.35 4.44
CA ALA A 304 7.10 12.11 5.54
C ALA A 304 6.02 12.65 6.50
N GLY A 305 4.87 13.08 5.98
CA GLY A 305 3.72 13.52 6.80
C GLY A 305 2.96 12.37 7.48
N GLU A 306 2.84 11.22 6.81
CA GLU A 306 2.14 10.06 7.34
C GLU A 306 2.90 9.36 8.46
N THR A 307 4.24 9.32 8.40
CA THR A 307 5.09 8.62 9.38
C THR A 307 4.79 9.04 10.84
N PRO A 308 4.84 10.34 11.22
CA PRO A 308 4.53 10.75 12.59
C PRO A 308 3.05 10.54 12.96
N ARG A 309 2.13 10.67 11.99
CA ARG A 309 0.69 10.46 12.21
C ARG A 309 0.40 9.01 12.63
N TRP A 310 0.96 8.05 11.90
CA TRP A 310 0.80 6.63 12.21
C TRP A 310 1.55 6.19 13.45
N ALA A 311 2.73 6.78 13.74
CA ALA A 311 3.43 6.54 14.99
C ALA A 311 2.60 6.98 16.22
N ALA A 312 1.91 8.12 16.13
CA ALA A 312 1.00 8.57 17.18
C ALA A 312 -0.20 7.62 17.33
N ALA A 313 -0.77 7.14 16.23
CA ALA A 313 -1.89 6.18 16.24
C ALA A 313 -1.50 4.85 16.91
N VAL A 314 -0.32 4.30 16.56
CA VAL A 314 0.24 3.09 17.19
C VAL A 314 0.44 3.28 18.69
N LYS A 315 1.00 4.43 19.10
CA LYS A 315 1.20 4.73 20.53
C LYS A 315 -0.13 4.82 21.26
N ALA A 316 -1.14 5.46 20.66
CA ALA A 316 -2.46 5.64 21.24
C ALA A 316 -3.26 4.33 21.35
N SER A 317 -3.10 3.41 20.40
CA SER A 317 -3.75 2.10 20.46
C SER A 317 -3.12 1.18 21.51
N GLY A 318 -1.90 1.48 21.99
CA GLY A 318 -1.15 0.63 22.92
C GLY A 318 -0.64 -0.66 22.28
N THR A 319 -0.77 -0.80 20.96
CA THR A 319 -0.35 -1.98 20.21
C THR A 319 1.17 -2.11 20.27
N LYS A 320 1.65 -3.30 20.64
CA LYS A 320 3.06 -3.68 20.60
C LYS A 320 3.18 -5.05 19.94
N LEU A 321 4.25 -5.26 19.18
CA LEU A 321 4.57 -6.57 18.59
C LEU A 321 5.70 -7.28 19.33
N ASP A 322 6.44 -6.54 20.16
CA ASP A 322 7.53 -6.95 21.03
C ASP A 322 7.61 -6.08 22.29
#